data_AF-A0A0G1LCE5-F1
#
_entry.id   AF-A0A0G1LCE5-F1
#
_cell.length_a   1.000
_cell.length_b   1.000
_cell.length_c   1.000
_cell.angle_alpha   90.00
_cell.angle_beta   90.00
_cell.angle_gamma   90.00
#
_symmetry.space_group_name_H-M   'P 1'
#
loop_
_entity.id
_entity.type
_entity.pdbx_description
1 polymer ?
#
loop_
_entity_poly.entity_id
_entity_poly.type
_entity_poly.pdbx_seq_one_letter_code
_entity_poly.pdbx_strand_id
1 'polypeptide(L)'
;MFKLFSKKSSPSVTKTLSWDPTASQALEKALSQAPVPSALKGTVRKQLTKAAENQARLVDHDTVTAEDLMQGLLAKMPANLRSKIEQAAQKGPAGMKDLEDELRQK
;
A
#
# COMPACT_ATOMS: atom_id res chain seq x y z
N MET A 1 -28.59 -6.41 -46.67
CA MET A 1 -27.45 -7.16 -46.08
C MET A 1 -26.38 -6.16 -45.68
N PHE A 2 -26.33 -5.76 -44.41
CA PHE A 2 -25.32 -4.82 -43.91
C PHE A 2 -24.28 -5.57 -43.08
N LYS A 3 -23.02 -5.21 -43.34
CA LYS A 3 -21.79 -5.93 -42.97
C LYS A 3 -21.57 -5.95 -41.46
N LEU A 4 -21.28 -7.14 -40.94
CA LEU A 4 -20.68 -7.37 -39.62
C LEU A 4 -19.26 -6.79 -39.61
N PHE A 5 -19.05 -5.69 -38.88
CA PHE A 5 -17.72 -5.24 -38.46
C PHE A 5 -17.83 -4.65 -37.05
N SER A 6 -18.01 -5.52 -36.05
CA SER A 6 -17.80 -5.14 -34.65
C SER A 6 -16.31 -5.26 -34.33
N LYS A 7 -15.65 -4.12 -34.53
CA LYS A 7 -14.43 -3.62 -33.91
C LYS A 7 -13.92 -4.48 -32.74
N LYS A 8 -12.72 -5.03 -32.95
CA LYS A 8 -11.79 -5.65 -31.99
C LYS A 8 -11.81 -4.89 -30.64
N SER A 9 -12.48 -5.44 -29.65
CA SER A 9 -12.36 -5.00 -28.26
C SER A 9 -11.04 -5.52 -27.71
N SER A 10 -9.97 -4.72 -27.84
CA SER A 10 -8.82 -4.87 -26.95
C SER A 10 -9.31 -4.57 -25.54
N PRO A 11 -9.25 -5.49 -24.57
CA PRO A 11 -9.36 -5.09 -23.19
C PRO A 11 -8.08 -4.32 -22.89
N SER A 12 -8.17 -2.99 -22.79
CA SER A 12 -7.19 -2.22 -22.04
C SER A 12 -7.33 -2.67 -20.59
N VAL A 13 -6.71 -3.80 -20.27
CA VAL A 13 -6.58 -4.29 -18.90
C VAL A 13 -5.68 -3.26 -18.22
N THR A 14 -6.26 -2.39 -17.42
CA THR A 14 -5.55 -1.71 -16.33
C THR A 14 -5.05 -2.84 -15.43
N LYS A 15 -3.90 -3.43 -15.76
CA LYS A 15 -3.41 -4.66 -15.14
C LYS A 15 -2.98 -4.28 -13.72
N THR A 16 -3.89 -4.49 -12.77
CA THR A 16 -3.53 -4.60 -11.36
C THR A 16 -2.44 -5.64 -11.29
N LEU A 17 -1.30 -5.27 -10.71
CA LEU A 17 -0.16 -6.18 -10.59
C LEU A 17 -0.57 -7.41 -9.78
N SER A 18 0.11 -8.53 -10.01
CA SER A 18 -0.06 -9.70 -9.14
C SER A 18 0.37 -9.33 -7.73
N TRP A 19 -0.24 -9.93 -6.70
CA TRP A 19 0.15 -9.70 -5.31
C TRP A 19 0.74 -10.95 -4.72
N ASP A 20 1.88 -10.79 -4.05
CA ASP A 20 2.43 -11.84 -3.23
C ASP A 20 1.49 -12.13 -2.03
N PRO A 21 1.32 -13.40 -1.63
CA PRO A 21 0.49 -13.76 -0.48
C PRO A 21 0.90 -13.07 0.81
N THR A 22 2.20 -12.86 1.06
CA THR A 22 2.71 -12.16 2.24
C THR A 22 2.35 -10.67 2.19
N ALA A 23 2.44 -10.03 1.03
CA ALA A 23 2.02 -8.62 0.83
C ALA A 23 0.52 -8.45 1.12
N SER A 24 -0.30 -9.38 0.60
CA SER A 24 -1.75 -9.38 0.82
C SER A 24 -2.10 -9.57 2.29
N GLN A 25 -1.44 -10.50 2.98
CA GLN A 25 -1.64 -10.72 4.42
C GLN A 25 -1.19 -9.52 5.25
N ALA A 26 -0.07 -8.88 4.90
CA ALA A 26 0.41 -7.69 5.58
C ALA A 26 -0.57 -6.53 5.46
N LEU A 27 -1.16 -6.32 4.28
CA LEU A 27 -2.19 -5.31 4.05
C LEU A 27 -3.43 -5.56 4.92
N GLU A 28 -3.94 -6.79 4.97
CA GLU A 28 -5.11 -7.14 5.78
C GLU A 28 -4.82 -7.02 7.30
N LYS A 29 -3.62 -7.44 7.74
CA LYS A 29 -3.18 -7.23 9.13
C LYS A 29 -3.11 -5.74 9.47
N ALA A 30 -2.53 -4.93 8.60
CA ALA A 30 -2.47 -3.49 8.80
C ALA A 30 -3.88 -2.86 8.87
N LEU A 31 -4.81 -3.24 7.99
CA LEU A 31 -6.18 -2.72 8.00
C LEU A 31 -7.03 -3.17 9.20
N SER A 32 -6.71 -4.33 9.76
CA SER A 32 -7.39 -4.85 10.97
C SER A 32 -6.86 -4.21 12.26
N GLN A 33 -5.56 -3.95 12.33
CA GLN A 33 -4.91 -3.33 13.50
C GLN A 33 -4.93 -1.81 13.48
N ALA A 34 -5.02 -1.18 12.30
CA ALA A 34 -5.02 0.26 12.20
C ALA A 34 -6.27 0.87 12.88
N PRO A 35 -6.11 1.96 13.66
CA PRO A 35 -7.21 2.68 14.30
C PRO A 35 -7.98 3.55 13.27
N VAL A 36 -8.46 2.94 12.19
CA VAL A 36 -9.24 3.60 11.14
C VAL A 36 -10.71 3.21 11.24
N PRO A 37 -11.64 4.18 11.14
CA PRO A 37 -13.07 3.91 11.10
C PRO A 37 -13.41 2.89 10.00
N SER A 38 -14.32 1.95 10.30
CA SER A 38 -14.71 0.89 9.35
C SER A 38 -15.18 1.45 8.00
N ALA A 39 -15.88 2.59 8.00
CA ALA A 39 -16.32 3.28 6.78
C ALA A 39 -15.14 3.71 5.87
N LEU A 40 -13.97 3.98 6.45
CA LEU A 40 -12.77 4.41 5.73
C LEU A 40 -11.84 3.26 5.35
N LYS A 41 -11.99 2.06 5.95
CA LYS A 41 -11.11 0.90 5.66
C LYS A 41 -11.04 0.56 4.17
N GLY A 42 -12.17 0.64 3.45
CA GLY A 42 -12.19 0.42 2.00
C GLY A 42 -11.39 1.47 1.22
N THR A 43 -11.46 2.73 1.63
CA THR A 43 -10.67 3.83 1.03
C THR A 43 -9.19 3.67 1.34
N VAL A 44 -8.85 3.38 2.61
CA VAL A 44 -7.47 3.13 3.05
C VAL A 44 -6.88 1.97 2.28
N ARG A 45 -7.59 0.84 2.17
CA ARG A 45 -7.19 -0.31 1.36
C ARG A 45 -6.84 0.08 -0.06
N LYS A 46 -7.73 0.81 -0.75
CA LYS A 46 -7.51 1.27 -2.13
C LYS A 46 -6.26 2.15 -2.25
N GLN A 47 -6.04 3.06 -1.30
CA GLN A 47 -4.87 3.94 -1.31
C GLN A 47 -3.57 3.16 -1.09
N LEU A 48 -3.56 2.20 -0.15
CA LEU A 48 -2.42 1.34 0.11
C LEU A 48 -2.10 0.43 -1.06
N THR A 49 -3.11 -0.22 -1.64
CA THR A 49 -2.96 -1.03 -2.86
C THR A 49 -2.36 -0.21 -3.99
N LYS A 50 -2.89 1.00 -4.24
CA LYS A 50 -2.37 1.89 -5.29
C LYS A 50 -0.94 2.33 -5.01
N ALA A 51 -0.60 2.63 -3.76
CA ALA A 51 0.75 3.03 -3.39
C ALA A 51 1.75 1.88 -3.58
N ALA A 52 1.38 0.68 -3.17
CA ALA A 52 2.19 -0.53 -3.33
C ALA A 52 2.40 -0.90 -4.81
N GLU A 53 1.33 -0.87 -5.61
CA GLU A 53 1.45 -1.11 -7.05
C GLU A 53 2.31 -0.06 -7.74
N ASN A 54 2.17 1.21 -7.36
CA ASN A 54 3.01 2.26 -7.91
C ASN A 54 4.48 2.03 -7.55
N GLN A 55 4.77 1.62 -6.32
CA GLN A 55 6.12 1.30 -5.91
C GLN A 55 6.68 0.13 -6.71
N ALA A 56 5.93 -0.98 -6.82
CA ALA A 56 6.31 -2.13 -7.62
C ALA A 56 6.60 -1.74 -9.08
N ARG A 57 5.77 -0.88 -9.69
CA ARG A 57 6.04 -0.35 -11.05
C ARG A 57 7.29 0.52 -11.13
N LEU A 58 7.62 1.28 -10.08
CA LEU A 58 8.83 2.13 -10.05
C LEU A 58 10.12 1.32 -9.97
N VAL A 59 10.05 0.11 -9.43
CA VAL A 59 11.19 -0.83 -9.31
C VAL A 59 11.11 -1.97 -10.33
N ASP A 60 10.27 -1.83 -11.37
CA ASP A 60 10.04 -2.82 -12.43
C ASP A 60 9.66 -4.22 -11.93
N HIS A 61 8.93 -4.30 -10.81
CA HIS A 61 8.34 -5.53 -10.31
C HIS A 61 7.00 -5.86 -10.98
N ASP A 62 6.87 -7.09 -11.47
CA ASP A 62 5.61 -7.64 -12.01
C ASP A 62 4.63 -8.09 -10.90
N THR A 63 5.12 -8.23 -9.67
CA THR A 63 4.36 -8.67 -8.51
C THR A 63 4.62 -7.75 -7.32
N VAL A 64 3.56 -7.29 -6.66
CA VAL A 64 3.64 -6.48 -5.44
C VAL A 64 4.11 -7.34 -4.29
N THR A 65 5.28 -6.99 -3.74
CA THR A 65 5.87 -7.63 -2.57
C THR A 65 5.50 -6.89 -1.28
N ALA A 66 5.80 -7.51 -0.13
CA ALA A 66 5.63 -6.84 1.16
C ALA A 66 6.52 -5.59 1.28
N GLU A 67 7.68 -5.60 0.63
CA GLU A 67 8.58 -4.45 0.58
C GLU A 67 7.98 -3.31 -0.25
N ASP A 68 7.40 -3.60 -1.42
CA ASP A 68 6.71 -2.60 -2.23
C ASP A 68 5.54 -1.95 -1.49
N LEU A 69 4.79 -2.75 -0.72
CA LEU A 69 3.73 -2.26 0.15
C LEU A 69 4.26 -1.30 1.22
N MET A 70 5.35 -1.68 1.89
CA MET A 70 5.97 -0.86 2.94
C MET A 70 6.52 0.44 2.37
N GLN A 71 7.31 0.35 1.30
CA GLN A 71 7.91 1.49 0.61
C GLN A 71 6.82 2.43 0.03
N GLY A 72 5.76 1.86 -0.56
CA GLY A 72 4.61 2.61 -1.05
C GLY A 72 3.88 3.35 0.08
N LEU A 73 3.70 2.71 1.24
CA LEU A 73 3.13 3.35 2.44
C LEU A 73 4.01 4.50 2.94
N LEU A 74 5.32 4.28 3.07
CA LEU A 74 6.28 5.31 3.48
C LEU A 74 6.32 6.50 2.50
N ALA A 75 6.10 6.26 1.21
CA ALA A 75 6.01 7.30 0.20
C ALA A 75 4.73 8.14 0.29
N LYS A 76 3.66 7.61 0.90
CA LYS A 76 2.41 8.35 1.17
C LYS A 76 2.40 9.05 2.52
N MET A 77 3.35 8.74 3.40
CA MET A 77 3.49 9.41 4.67
C MET A 77 4.14 10.79 4.49
N PRO A 78 3.72 11.79 5.28
CA PRO A 78 4.39 13.07 5.30
C PRO A 78 5.81 12.91 5.87
N ALA A 79 6.75 13.72 5.37
CA ALA A 79 8.19 13.55 5.63
C ALA A 79 8.55 13.53 7.13
N ASN A 80 7.80 14.28 7.95
CA ASN A 80 7.95 14.31 9.40
C ASN A 80 7.65 12.94 10.06
N LEU A 81 6.62 12.23 9.59
CA LEU A 81 6.28 10.90 10.11
C LEU A 81 7.27 9.84 9.62
N ARG A 82 7.69 9.94 8.35
CA ARG A 82 8.69 9.04 7.80
C ARG A 82 10.01 9.13 8.58
N SER A 83 10.50 10.34 8.84
CA SER A 83 11.71 10.55 9.64
C SER A 83 11.58 10.00 11.05
N LYS A 84 10.41 10.16 11.70
CA LYS A 84 10.14 9.57 13.02
C LYS A 84 10.15 8.04 12.99
N ILE A 85 9.57 7.42 11.97
CA ILE A 85 9.60 5.96 11.79
C ILE A 85 11.04 5.47 11.57
N GLU A 86 11.83 6.15 10.74
CA GLU A 86 13.23 5.79 10.51
C GLU A 86 14.06 5.94 11.79
N GLN A 87 13.87 7.02 12.56
CA GLN A 87 14.52 7.21 13.87
C GLN A 87 14.08 6.15 14.91
N ALA A 88 12.79 5.82 14.93
CA ALA A 88 12.23 4.79 15.81
C ALA A 88 12.79 3.41 15.45
N ALA A 89 12.85 3.08 14.16
CA ALA A 89 13.41 1.83 13.65
C ALA A 89 14.91 1.70 13.98
N GLN A 90 15.68 2.79 13.88
CA GLN A 90 17.10 2.80 14.30
C GLN A 90 17.27 2.51 15.81
N LYS A 91 16.34 2.99 16.63
CA LYS A 91 16.31 2.71 18.09
C LYS A 91 15.75 1.33 18.43
N GLY A 92 15.31 0.56 17.44
CA GLY A 92 14.76 -0.78 17.63
C GLY A 92 13.38 -0.77 18.33
N PRO A 93 13.03 -1.85 19.06
CA PRO A 93 11.70 -2.01 19.65
C PRO A 93 11.29 -0.88 20.60
N ALA A 94 12.24 -0.31 21.35
CA ALA A 94 11.99 0.81 22.26
C ALA A 94 11.55 2.07 21.50
N GLY A 95 12.24 2.40 20.41
CA GLY A 95 11.87 3.56 19.58
C GLY A 95 10.52 3.40 18.88
N MET A 96 10.19 2.18 18.45
CA MET A 96 8.87 1.88 17.86
C MET A 96 7.74 2.06 18.89
N LYS A 97 7.99 1.69 20.16
CA LYS A 97 7.03 1.89 21.25
C LYS A 97 6.83 3.37 21.57
N ASP A 98 7.92 4.14 21.69
CA ASP A 98 7.85 5.58 21.91
C ASP A 98 7.07 6.29 20.80
N LEU A 99 7.26 5.84 19.55
CA LEU A 99 6.53 6.36 18.40
C LEU A 99 5.04 6.03 18.45
N GLU A 100 4.67 4.82 18.85
CA GLU A 100 3.27 4.43 19.04
C GLU A 100 2.60 5.31 20.11
N ASP A 101 3.27 5.52 21.24
CA ASP A 101 2.78 6.36 22.33
C ASP A 101 2.62 7.83 21.87
N GLU A 102 3.57 8.37 21.11
CA GLU A 102 3.50 9.73 20.55
C GLU A 102 2.32 9.89 19.56
N LEU A 103 2.09 8.89 18.70
CA LEU A 103 1.01 8.89 17.72
C LEU A 103 -0.37 8.70 18.35
N ARG A 104 -0.44 8.06 19.52
CA ARG A 104 -1.69 7.82 20.26
C ARG A 104 -2.14 9.01 21.11
N GLN A 105 -1.21 9.87 21.50
CA GLN A 105 -1.49 11.07 22.32
C GLN A 105 -1.79 12.34 21.49
N LYS A 106 -1.77 12.25 20.16
CA LYS A 106 -2.20 13.32 19.25
C LYS A 106 -3.59 13.07 18.69
#